data_AF-E1R5V3-F1
#
_entry.id   AF-E1R5V3-F1
#
_cell.length_a   1.000
_cell.length_b   1.000
_cell.length_c   1.000
_cell.angle_alpha   90.00
_cell.angle_beta   90.00
_cell.angle_gamma   90.00
#
_symmetry.space_group_name_H-M   'P 1'
#
loop_
_entity.id
_entity.type
_entity.pdbx_description
1 polymer ?
#
loop_
_entity_poly.entity_id
_entity_poly.type
_entity_poly.pdbx_seq_one_letter_code
_entity_poly.pdbx_strand_id
1 'polypeptide(L)'
;MDDSRLYQILGLRRGASQEEIKSAYRRLVKQLHPDLSHTPATSEQFKRVVRAYKVLSVRQVDGSCIQFPGGGRKRPSTRAHAKKEINTDALGRMVTEAKVPELRAFAVKQLGNSGKRSSYQFIRKALFDPAPLVVRSAVDAVGKLGVRQCAGELSAVFSRSDQEIRLAVLDAVGRIGGGGFSTIINLAMQDGNRAVRNRAVTLFVAGKGA
;
A
#
# COMPACT_ATOMS: atom_id res chain seq x y z
N MET A 1 12.10 -25.20 -33.16
CA MET A 1 12.29 -26.29 -32.17
C MET A 1 10.95 -26.98 -32.03
N ASP A 2 10.81 -28.19 -32.53
CA ASP A 2 9.53 -28.90 -32.54
C ASP A 2 9.09 -29.28 -31.12
N ASP A 3 7.82 -29.01 -30.80
CA ASP A 3 7.25 -29.31 -29.48
C ASP A 3 7.40 -30.80 -29.13
N SER A 4 7.27 -31.67 -30.13
CA SER A 4 7.46 -33.12 -29.98
C SER A 4 8.84 -33.46 -29.39
N ARG A 5 9.88 -32.69 -29.73
CA ARG A 5 11.24 -32.91 -29.23
C ARG A 5 11.39 -32.49 -27.76
N LEU A 6 10.64 -31.50 -27.29
CA LEU A 6 10.65 -31.05 -25.89
C LEU A 6 9.96 -32.08 -24.97
N TYR A 7 8.83 -32.64 -25.41
CA TYR A 7 8.16 -33.73 -24.70
C TYR A 7 9.04 -34.99 -24.65
N GLN A 8 9.71 -35.33 -25.75
CA GLN A 8 10.66 -36.44 -25.79
C GLN A 8 11.84 -36.27 -24.83
N ILE A 9 12.37 -35.05 -24.67
CA ILE A 9 13.45 -34.76 -23.69
C ILE A 9 12.98 -35.05 -22.25
N LEU A 10 11.70 -34.86 -21.94
CA LEU A 10 11.11 -35.20 -20.65
C LEU A 10 10.62 -36.66 -20.57
N GLY A 11 10.73 -37.43 -21.65
CA GLY A 11 10.22 -38.80 -21.74
C GLY A 11 8.69 -38.89 -21.80
N LEU A 12 8.03 -37.86 -22.31
CA LEU A 12 6.58 -37.73 -22.37
C LEU A 12 6.06 -37.81 -23.82
N ARG A 13 4.79 -38.19 -23.97
CA ARG A 13 4.08 -38.10 -25.25
C ARG A 13 3.70 -36.64 -25.53
N ARG A 14 3.57 -36.29 -26.82
CA ARG A 14 3.13 -34.96 -27.24
C ARG A 14 1.70 -34.73 -26.71
N GLY A 15 1.49 -33.61 -26.00
CA GLY A 15 0.22 -33.30 -25.36
C GLY A 15 0.04 -33.83 -23.93
N ALA A 16 1.13 -34.29 -23.29
CA ALA A 16 1.12 -34.63 -21.87
C ALA A 16 0.66 -33.46 -20.99
N SER A 17 -0.05 -33.76 -19.89
CA SER A 17 -0.64 -32.77 -19.00
C SER A 17 0.41 -32.04 -18.15
N GLN A 18 0.06 -30.89 -17.57
CA GLN A 18 0.95 -30.13 -16.67
C GLN A 18 1.46 -30.95 -15.47
N GLU A 19 0.63 -31.86 -14.95
CA GLU A 19 1.00 -32.71 -13.83
C GLU A 19 2.04 -33.77 -14.25
N GLU A 20 1.90 -34.31 -15.46
CA GLU A 20 2.85 -35.23 -16.07
C GLU A 20 4.18 -34.53 -16.38
N ILE A 21 4.14 -33.32 -16.92
CA ILE A 21 5.33 -32.49 -17.19
C ILE A 21 6.08 -32.19 -15.88
N LYS A 22 5.37 -31.79 -14.82
CA LYS A 22 5.97 -31.48 -13.51
C LYS A 22 6.50 -32.72 -12.79
N SER A 23 5.81 -33.86 -12.90
CA SER A 23 6.26 -35.11 -12.27
C SER A 23 7.50 -35.67 -12.97
N ALA A 24 7.52 -35.67 -14.30
CA ALA A 24 8.67 -36.08 -15.09
C ALA A 24 9.89 -35.19 -14.83
N TYR A 25 9.71 -33.87 -14.79
CA TYR A 25 10.77 -32.92 -14.44
C TYR A 25 11.36 -33.20 -13.05
N ARG A 26 10.51 -33.35 -12.03
CA ARG A 26 10.98 -33.66 -10.66
C ARG A 26 11.76 -34.97 -10.58
N ARG A 27 11.35 -35.99 -11.34
CA ARG A 27 12.07 -37.28 -11.42
C ARG A 27 13.44 -37.10 -12.08
N LEU A 28 13.51 -36.40 -13.21
CA LEU A 28 14.76 -36.18 -13.94
C LEU A 28 15.75 -35.30 -13.17
N VAL A 29 15.28 -34.27 -12.45
CA VAL A 29 16.12 -33.42 -11.60
C VAL A 29 16.75 -34.21 -10.44
N LYS A 30 16.00 -35.14 -9.84
CA LYS A 30 16.53 -36.02 -8.79
C LYS A 30 17.58 -37.00 -9.31
N GLN A 31 17.40 -37.49 -10.54
CA GLN A 31 18.32 -38.45 -11.17
C GLN A 31 19.58 -37.77 -11.73
N LEU A 32 19.45 -36.55 -12.25
CA LEU A 32 20.52 -35.77 -12.88
C LEU A 32 21.12 -34.72 -11.93
N HIS A 33 20.88 -34.84 -10.62
CA HIS A 33 21.40 -33.87 -9.66
C HIS A 33 22.94 -33.86 -9.70
N PRO A 34 23.59 -32.69 -9.74
CA PRO A 34 25.05 -32.60 -9.81
C PRO A 34 25.75 -33.25 -8.62
N ASP A 35 25.06 -33.35 -7.47
CA ASP A 35 25.58 -34.01 -6.27
C ASP A 35 25.60 -35.55 -6.38
N LEU A 36 24.84 -36.16 -7.30
CA LEU A 36 24.82 -37.61 -7.49
C LEU A 36 25.65 -38.09 -8.67
N SER A 37 26.05 -37.22 -9.61
CA SER A 37 26.89 -37.63 -10.74
C SER A 37 27.84 -36.51 -11.18
N HIS A 38 29.13 -36.71 -10.93
CA HIS A 38 30.21 -35.78 -11.28
C HIS A 38 30.72 -36.00 -12.71
N THR A 39 29.83 -36.04 -13.71
CA THR A 39 30.24 -36.13 -15.12
C THR A 39 29.72 -34.94 -15.94
N PRO A 40 30.52 -34.39 -16.88
CA PRO A 40 30.12 -33.25 -17.70
C PRO A 40 28.93 -33.57 -18.63
N ALA A 41 28.70 -34.85 -18.93
CA ALA A 41 27.56 -35.31 -19.73
C ALA A 41 26.21 -35.12 -19.00
N THR A 42 26.17 -35.32 -17.68
CA THR A 42 24.95 -35.11 -16.87
C THR A 42 24.54 -33.63 -16.86
N SER A 43 25.51 -32.71 -16.82
CA SER A 43 25.25 -31.26 -16.82
C SER A 43 24.53 -30.80 -18.09
N GLU A 44 24.96 -31.28 -19.26
CA GLU A 44 24.32 -30.96 -20.53
C GLU A 44 22.90 -31.56 -20.64
N GLN A 45 22.70 -32.77 -20.11
CA GLN A 45 21.37 -33.38 -20.03
C GLN A 45 20.44 -32.60 -19.09
N PHE A 46 20.94 -32.15 -17.93
CA PHE A 46 20.19 -31.31 -16.99
C PHE A 46 19.76 -29.99 -17.62
N LYS A 47 20.66 -29.28 -18.31
CA LYS A 47 20.34 -28.04 -19.03
C LYS A 47 19.23 -28.24 -20.06
N ARG A 48 19.25 -29.36 -20.79
CA ARG A 48 18.21 -29.71 -21.78
C ARG A 48 16.85 -29.96 -21.11
N VAL A 49 16.82 -30.66 -19.99
CA VAL A 49 15.60 -30.92 -19.21
C VAL A 49 14.98 -29.64 -18.66
N VAL A 50 15.79 -28.75 -18.07
CA VAL A 50 15.32 -27.44 -17.56
C VAL A 50 14.76 -26.58 -18.69
N ARG A 51 15.46 -26.54 -19.83
CA ARG A 51 15.01 -25.78 -21.00
C ARG A 51 13.67 -26.31 -21.54
N ALA A 52 13.51 -27.64 -21.62
CA ALA A 52 12.27 -28.26 -22.06
C ALA A 52 11.09 -27.93 -21.12
N TYR A 53 11.30 -28.06 -19.80
CA TYR A 53 10.28 -27.72 -18.81
C TYR A 53 9.84 -26.25 -18.92
N LYS A 54 10.78 -25.30 -19.02
CA LYS A 54 10.46 -23.86 -19.09
C LYS A 54 9.60 -23.50 -20.29
N VAL A 55 9.88 -24.09 -21.45
CA VAL A 55 9.12 -23.81 -22.68
C VAL A 55 7.73 -24.44 -22.60
N LEU A 56 7.63 -25.69 -22.12
CA LEU A 56 6.36 -26.39 -21.98
C LEU A 56 5.47 -25.78 -20.89
N SER A 57 6.05 -25.26 -19.80
CA SER A 57 5.29 -24.63 -18.72
C SER A 57 4.66 -23.30 -19.12
N VAL A 58 5.31 -22.53 -20.01
CA VAL A 58 4.81 -21.22 -20.47
C VAL A 58 3.77 -21.38 -21.58
N ARG A 59 3.93 -22.39 -22.44
CA ARG A 59 3.13 -22.53 -23.66
C ARG A 59 1.78 -23.21 -23.46
N GLN A 60 1.66 -24.06 -22.44
CA GLN A 60 0.41 -24.69 -22.02
C GLN A 60 -0.42 -23.82 -21.07
N VAL A 61 -0.09 -22.52 -20.96
CA VAL A 61 -1.00 -21.51 -20.39
C VAL A 61 -2.04 -21.18 -21.48
N ASP A 62 -2.84 -22.19 -21.84
CA ASP A 62 -3.93 -22.06 -22.79
C ASP A 62 -5.07 -21.27 -22.11
N GLY A 63 -5.33 -20.06 -22.61
CA GLY A 63 -6.65 -19.41 -22.63
C GLY A 63 -7.37 -19.10 -21.32
N SER A 64 -6.86 -19.52 -20.18
CA SER A 64 -7.35 -19.14 -18.87
C SER A 64 -6.52 -17.96 -18.37
N CYS A 65 -7.09 -16.77 -18.55
CA CYS A 65 -6.81 -15.64 -17.67
C CYS A 65 -6.64 -16.19 -16.25
N ILE A 66 -5.60 -15.75 -15.55
CA ILE A 66 -5.24 -16.14 -14.19
C ILE A 66 -6.50 -16.06 -13.32
N GLN A 67 -7.25 -17.16 -13.19
CA GLN A 67 -8.22 -17.30 -12.12
C GLN A 67 -7.36 -17.57 -10.90
N PHE A 68 -7.12 -16.51 -10.13
CA PHE A 68 -6.73 -16.67 -8.74
C PHE A 68 -7.66 -17.73 -8.14
N PRO A 69 -7.14 -18.80 -7.54
CA PRO A 69 -7.99 -19.83 -6.99
C PRO A 69 -8.97 -19.17 -6.03
N GLY A 70 -10.25 -19.14 -6.44
CA GLY A 70 -11.41 -18.91 -5.60
C GLY A 70 -11.61 -20.08 -4.62
N GLY A 71 -10.51 -20.58 -4.07
CA GLY A 71 -10.53 -21.38 -2.86
C GLY A 71 -10.92 -20.43 -1.76
N GLY A 72 -12.11 -20.62 -1.23
CA GLY A 72 -12.57 -20.01 0.00
C GLY A 72 -11.53 -20.24 1.08
N ARG A 73 -10.55 -19.33 1.19
CA ARG A 73 -10.12 -18.88 2.50
C ARG A 73 -11.40 -18.34 3.10
N LYS A 74 -12.07 -19.16 3.90
CA LYS A 74 -12.61 -18.64 5.15
C LYS A 74 -11.49 -17.74 5.65
N ARG A 75 -11.65 -16.41 5.46
CA ARG A 75 -10.82 -15.43 6.15
C ARG A 75 -10.79 -16.01 7.56
N PRO A 76 -9.61 -16.34 8.13
CA PRO A 76 -9.59 -16.88 9.48
C PRO A 76 -10.45 -15.92 10.26
N SER A 77 -11.60 -16.42 10.71
CA SER A 77 -12.51 -15.63 11.51
C SER A 77 -11.79 -15.59 12.84
N THR A 78 -10.77 -14.76 12.92
CA THR A 78 -10.35 -14.14 14.17
C THR A 78 -11.47 -13.16 14.52
N ARG A 79 -12.68 -13.69 14.74
CA ARG A 79 -13.48 -13.28 15.88
C ARG A 79 -12.50 -13.40 17.05
N ALA A 80 -12.16 -12.24 17.62
CA ALA A 80 -11.01 -11.98 18.47
C ALA A 80 -9.69 -11.64 17.76
N HIS A 81 -9.69 -10.67 16.84
CA HIS A 81 -8.77 -9.57 17.12
C HIS A 81 -9.30 -8.95 18.40
N ALA A 82 -8.67 -9.30 19.53
CA ALA A 82 -8.74 -8.46 20.70
C ALA A 82 -8.61 -7.04 20.18
N LYS A 83 -9.61 -6.18 20.45
CA LYS A 83 -9.42 -4.74 20.29
C LYS A 83 -8.21 -4.46 21.16
N LYS A 84 -7.01 -4.49 20.57
CA LYS A 84 -5.79 -4.08 21.26
C LYS A 84 -6.04 -2.61 21.41
N GLU A 85 -6.64 -2.25 22.53
CA GLU A 85 -7.07 -0.90 22.80
C GLU A 85 -5.84 -0.05 22.57
N ILE A 86 -5.93 0.75 21.51
CA ILE A 86 -4.84 1.64 21.15
C ILE A 86 -4.75 2.58 22.34
N ASN A 87 -3.68 2.42 23.13
CA ASN A 87 -3.43 3.24 24.29
C ASN A 87 -3.11 4.65 23.78
N THR A 88 -4.15 5.49 23.74
CA THR A 88 -4.07 6.85 23.20
C THR A 88 -3.11 7.71 23.99
N ASP A 89 -2.94 7.45 25.28
CA ASP A 89 -2.06 8.23 26.15
C ASP A 89 -0.60 7.89 25.91
N ALA A 90 -0.29 6.59 25.70
CA ALA A 90 1.04 6.16 25.29
C ALA A 90 1.43 6.75 23.93
N LEU A 91 0.49 6.75 22.97
CA LEU A 91 0.71 7.42 21.69
C LEU A 91 0.86 8.94 21.87
N GLY A 92 0.07 9.56 22.74
CA GLY A 92 0.17 10.98 23.06
C GLY A 92 1.56 11.37 23.58
N ARG A 93 2.13 10.58 24.50
CA ARG A 93 3.53 10.76 24.95
C ARG A 93 4.53 10.58 23.82
N MET A 94 4.34 9.57 22.96
CA MET A 94 5.21 9.35 21.81
C MET A 94 5.20 10.53 20.82
N VAL A 95 4.06 11.20 20.65
CA VAL A 95 3.98 12.44 19.84
C VAL A 95 4.87 13.54 20.41
N THR A 96 4.98 13.67 21.73
CA THR A 96 5.72 14.78 22.35
C THR A 96 7.19 14.44 22.68
N GLU A 97 7.47 13.20 23.05
CA GLU A 97 8.76 12.79 23.63
C GLU A 97 9.69 12.12 22.63
N ALA A 98 9.16 11.55 21.53
CA ALA A 98 10.00 10.82 20.59
C ALA A 98 10.92 11.77 19.81
N LYS A 99 12.23 11.53 19.91
CA LYS A 99 13.26 12.29 19.19
C LYS A 99 13.16 12.13 17.68
N VAL A 100 12.77 10.93 17.24
CA VAL A 100 12.69 10.52 15.83
C VAL A 100 11.37 10.98 15.20
N PRO A 101 11.38 11.80 14.14
CA PRO A 101 10.16 12.30 13.49
C PRO A 101 9.22 11.20 12.99
N GLU A 102 9.77 10.09 12.51
CA GLU A 102 9.01 8.96 11.97
C GLU A 102 8.17 8.29 13.06
N LEU A 103 8.69 8.20 14.29
CA LEU A 103 7.96 7.66 15.43
C LEU A 103 6.82 8.61 15.86
N ARG A 104 7.07 9.93 15.83
CA ARG A 104 6.02 10.93 16.08
C ARG A 104 4.93 10.85 15.02
N ALA A 105 5.29 10.82 13.75
CA ALA A 105 4.35 10.71 12.63
C ALA A 105 3.54 9.41 12.71
N PHE A 106 4.19 8.29 13.07
CA PHE A 106 3.51 7.02 13.32
C PHE A 106 2.50 7.14 14.46
N ALA A 107 2.88 7.75 15.58
CA ALA A 107 1.99 7.98 16.72
C ALA A 107 0.74 8.75 16.30
N VAL A 108 0.93 9.86 15.60
CA VAL A 108 -0.13 10.74 15.09
C VAL A 108 -1.06 9.98 14.14
N LYS A 109 -0.51 9.20 13.22
CA LYS A 109 -1.28 8.39 12.27
C LYS A 109 -2.16 7.37 13.00
N GLN A 110 -1.62 6.71 14.03
CA GLN A 110 -2.36 5.74 14.84
C GLN A 110 -3.45 6.41 15.69
N LEU A 111 -3.19 7.61 16.22
CA LEU A 111 -4.20 8.43 16.90
C LEU A 111 -5.35 8.81 15.97
N GLY A 112 -5.06 9.23 14.74
CA GLY A 112 -6.09 9.50 13.74
C GLY A 112 -6.91 8.26 13.37
N ASN A 113 -6.24 7.12 13.19
CA ASN A 113 -6.90 5.84 12.91
C ASN A 113 -7.73 5.31 14.08
N SER A 114 -7.53 5.81 15.30
CA SER A 114 -8.34 5.43 16.46
C SER A 114 -9.80 5.89 16.35
N GLY A 115 -10.08 6.92 15.54
CA GLY A 115 -11.40 7.52 15.40
C GLY A 115 -11.89 8.30 16.63
N LYS A 116 -11.11 8.34 17.72
CA LYS A 116 -11.48 9.05 18.95
C LYS A 116 -11.21 10.54 18.77
N ARG A 117 -12.27 11.36 18.80
CA ARG A 117 -12.14 12.83 18.73
C ARG A 117 -11.29 13.41 19.86
N SER A 118 -11.28 12.79 21.04
CA SER A 118 -10.40 13.19 22.16
C SER A 118 -8.91 13.11 21.81
N SER A 119 -8.51 12.25 20.85
CA SER A 119 -7.13 12.18 20.36
C SER A 119 -6.67 13.46 19.65
N TYR A 120 -7.60 14.35 19.27
CA TYR A 120 -7.28 15.65 18.71
C TYR A 120 -6.38 16.48 19.64
N GLN A 121 -6.50 16.35 20.96
CA GLN A 121 -5.67 17.11 21.91
C GLN A 121 -4.16 16.87 21.70
N PHE A 122 -3.79 15.64 21.31
CA PHE A 122 -2.41 15.26 21.03
C PHE A 122 -2.01 15.65 19.60
N ILE A 123 -2.91 15.43 18.63
CA ILE A 123 -2.67 15.75 17.21
C ILE A 123 -2.52 17.25 16.99
N ARG A 124 -3.25 18.08 17.74
CA ARG A 124 -3.16 19.55 17.66
C ARG A 124 -1.74 20.06 17.89
N LYS A 125 -0.97 19.43 18.78
CA LYS A 125 0.44 19.78 19.01
C LYS A 125 1.32 19.42 17.80
N ALA A 126 1.06 18.26 17.19
CA ALA A 126 1.79 17.77 16.02
C ALA A 126 1.59 18.60 14.75
N LEU A 127 0.51 19.39 14.65
CA LEU A 127 0.31 20.35 13.57
C LEU A 127 1.42 21.44 13.51
N PHE A 128 2.11 21.67 14.63
CA PHE A 128 3.19 22.65 14.77
C PHE A 128 4.57 22.01 14.93
N ASP A 129 4.70 20.71 14.61
CA ASP A 129 5.99 20.01 14.68
C ASP A 129 7.01 20.61 13.70
N PRO A 130 8.32 20.64 14.06
CA PRO A 130 9.36 21.10 13.14
C PRO A 130 9.51 20.22 11.90
N ALA A 131 9.16 18.92 11.98
CA ALA A 131 9.30 18.00 10.86
C ALA A 131 8.06 18.03 9.94
N PRO A 132 8.21 18.35 8.64
CA PRO A 132 7.09 18.39 7.69
C PRO A 132 6.29 17.08 7.60
N LEU A 133 6.98 15.94 7.73
CA LEU A 133 6.36 14.60 7.73
C LEU A 133 5.32 14.43 8.85
N VAL A 134 5.62 14.97 10.04
CA VAL A 134 4.74 14.90 11.21
C VAL A 134 3.54 15.81 11.01
N VAL A 135 3.78 17.02 10.51
CA VAL A 135 2.71 18.00 10.19
C VAL A 135 1.74 17.42 9.16
N ARG A 136 2.24 16.86 8.05
CA ARG A 136 1.40 16.19 7.05
C ARG A 136 0.56 15.08 7.67
N SER A 137 1.19 14.23 8.48
CA SER A 137 0.50 13.13 9.17
C SER A 137 -0.58 13.64 10.13
N ALA A 138 -0.33 14.77 10.80
CA ALA A 138 -1.28 15.43 11.69
C ALA A 138 -2.48 15.98 10.93
N VAL A 139 -2.26 16.68 9.82
CA VAL A 139 -3.32 17.19 8.96
C VAL A 139 -4.22 16.05 8.44
N ASP A 140 -3.62 14.96 7.95
CA ASP A 140 -4.37 13.78 7.52
C ASP A 140 -5.21 13.17 8.65
N ALA A 141 -4.65 13.09 9.86
CA ALA A 141 -5.34 12.60 11.04
C ALA A 141 -6.51 13.50 11.44
N VAL A 142 -6.35 14.82 11.40
CA VAL A 142 -7.43 15.79 11.66
C VAL A 142 -8.58 15.60 10.67
N GLY A 143 -8.26 15.46 9.38
CA GLY A 143 -9.25 15.17 8.34
C GLY A 143 -10.05 13.89 8.61
N LYS A 144 -9.38 12.82 9.06
CA LYS A 144 -10.03 11.55 9.41
C LYS A 144 -10.91 11.65 10.65
N LEU A 145 -10.51 12.44 11.66
CA LEU A 145 -11.29 12.61 12.88
C LEU A 145 -12.53 13.48 12.68
N GLY A 146 -12.60 14.26 11.60
CA GLY A 146 -13.77 15.08 11.28
C GLY A 146 -13.97 16.26 12.25
N VAL A 147 -12.91 16.73 12.90
CA VAL A 147 -13.00 17.80 13.91
C VAL A 147 -13.16 19.14 13.21
N ARG A 148 -14.31 19.80 13.40
CA ARG A 148 -14.61 21.08 12.73
C ARG A 148 -13.94 22.29 13.40
N GLN A 149 -13.62 22.19 14.69
CA GLN A 149 -13.03 23.30 15.45
C GLN A 149 -11.56 23.60 15.07
N CYS A 150 -10.95 22.85 14.15
CA CYS A 150 -9.54 22.98 13.78
C CYS A 150 -9.23 24.07 12.73
N ALA A 151 -10.22 24.90 12.36
CA ALA A 151 -10.08 25.86 11.26
C ALA A 151 -8.94 26.86 11.47
N GLY A 152 -8.74 27.33 12.70
CA GLY A 152 -7.65 28.24 13.03
C GLY A 152 -6.28 27.59 12.87
N GLU A 153 -6.11 26.38 13.40
CA GLU A 153 -4.85 25.65 13.33
C GLU A 153 -4.51 25.24 11.90
N LEU A 154 -5.48 24.76 11.12
CA LEU A 154 -5.27 24.42 9.72
C LEU A 154 -4.96 25.65 8.85
N SER A 155 -5.55 26.81 9.15
CA SER A 155 -5.20 28.06 8.47
C SER A 155 -3.75 28.47 8.73
N ALA A 156 -3.29 28.38 9.99
CA ALA A 156 -1.91 28.67 10.35
C ALA A 156 -0.91 27.70 9.67
N VAL A 157 -1.26 26.41 9.60
CA VAL A 157 -0.46 25.41 8.87
C VAL A 157 -0.43 25.71 7.38
N PHE A 158 -1.56 26.03 6.77
CA PHE A 158 -1.65 26.34 5.34
C PHE A 158 -0.71 27.48 4.95
N SER A 159 -0.73 28.59 5.70
CA SER A 159 0.03 29.79 5.36
C SER A 159 1.55 29.63 5.50
N ARG A 160 2.03 28.76 6.40
CA ARG A 160 3.47 28.60 6.69
C ARG A 160 4.13 27.43 5.96
N SER A 161 3.34 26.55 5.34
CA SER A 161 3.84 25.28 4.80
C SER A 161 3.95 25.29 3.28
N ASP A 162 4.62 24.27 2.75
CA ASP A 162 4.83 24.07 1.32
C ASP A 162 3.56 23.60 0.59
N GLN A 163 3.66 23.50 -0.74
CA GLN A 163 2.54 23.08 -1.59
C GLN A 163 1.99 21.70 -1.23
N GLU A 164 2.83 20.80 -0.73
CA GLU A 164 2.43 19.42 -0.39
C GLU A 164 1.53 19.41 0.83
N ILE A 165 1.92 20.12 1.90
CA ILE A 165 1.08 20.25 3.10
C ILE A 165 -0.16 21.08 2.80
N ARG A 166 -0.07 22.14 1.98
CA ARG A 166 -1.24 22.94 1.57
C ARG A 166 -2.29 22.10 0.86
N LEU A 167 -1.87 21.19 -0.04
CA LEU A 167 -2.78 20.22 -0.65
C LEU A 167 -3.39 19.26 0.39
N ALA A 168 -2.58 18.74 1.32
CA ALA A 168 -3.05 17.86 2.38
C ALA A 168 -4.10 18.55 3.28
N VAL A 169 -3.93 19.85 3.56
CA VAL A 169 -4.91 20.64 4.31
C VAL A 169 -6.24 20.71 3.55
N LEU A 170 -6.21 20.99 2.25
CA LEU A 170 -7.43 21.01 1.43
C LEU A 170 -8.12 19.64 1.38
N ASP A 171 -7.35 18.55 1.29
CA ASP A 171 -7.91 17.19 1.36
C ASP A 171 -8.55 16.90 2.71
N ALA A 172 -7.93 17.32 3.82
CA ALA A 172 -8.51 17.21 5.14
C ALA A 172 -9.81 18.03 5.27
N VAL A 173 -9.83 19.27 4.78
CA VAL A 173 -11.02 20.13 4.72
C VAL A 173 -12.16 19.46 3.94
N GLY A 174 -11.85 18.86 2.78
CA GLY A 174 -12.82 18.12 1.98
C GLY A 174 -13.44 16.93 2.73
N ARG A 175 -12.64 16.21 3.53
CA ARG A 175 -13.12 15.09 4.36
C ARG A 175 -14.01 15.54 5.52
N ILE A 176 -13.70 16.68 6.15
CA ILE A 176 -14.46 17.22 7.30
C ILE A 176 -15.80 17.83 6.85
N GLY A 177 -15.81 18.39 5.64
CA GLY A 177 -16.93 19.15 5.07
C GLY A 177 -16.61 20.65 5.05
N GLY A 178 -16.70 21.27 3.86
CA GLY A 178 -16.17 22.61 3.59
C GLY A 178 -16.85 23.79 4.31
N GLY A 179 -18.02 23.58 4.93
CA GLY A 179 -18.87 24.63 5.53
C GLY A 179 -18.28 25.41 6.73
N GLY A 180 -17.04 25.16 7.13
CA GLY A 180 -16.33 25.93 8.17
C GLY A 180 -14.93 26.39 7.76
N PHE A 181 -14.55 26.20 6.49
CA PHE A 181 -13.18 26.41 6.02
C PHE A 181 -13.12 27.34 4.79
N SER A 182 -14.13 28.17 4.60
CA SER A 182 -14.23 29.11 3.47
C SER A 182 -13.00 30.03 3.36
N THR A 183 -12.46 30.50 4.49
CA THR A 183 -11.24 31.32 4.53
C THR A 183 -10.05 30.59 3.91
N ILE A 184 -9.83 29.32 4.27
CA ILE A 184 -8.73 28.51 3.74
C ILE A 184 -8.95 28.25 2.24
N ILE A 185 -10.19 27.92 1.84
CA ILE A 185 -10.54 27.68 0.44
C ILE A 185 -10.30 28.94 -0.41
N ASN A 186 -10.72 30.10 0.08
CA ASN A 186 -10.54 31.38 -0.61
C ASN A 186 -9.05 31.74 -0.75
N LEU A 187 -8.27 31.56 0.33
CA LEU A 187 -6.83 31.77 0.28
C LEU A 187 -6.16 30.83 -0.72
N ALA A 188 -6.57 29.55 -0.74
CA ALA A 188 -6.02 28.55 -1.62
C ALA A 188 -6.36 28.78 -3.11
N MET A 189 -7.48 29.45 -3.43
CA MET A 189 -7.78 29.85 -4.81
C MET A 189 -6.78 30.87 -5.36
N GLN A 190 -6.10 31.62 -4.49
CA GLN A 190 -5.08 32.60 -4.85
C GLN A 190 -3.65 32.06 -4.70
N ASP A 191 -3.49 30.77 -4.38
CA ASP A 191 -2.17 30.16 -4.16
C ASP A 191 -1.31 30.22 -5.43
N GLY A 192 0.00 30.39 -5.29
CA GLY A 192 0.94 30.37 -6.43
C GLY A 192 0.97 29.02 -7.17
N ASN A 193 0.69 27.92 -6.47
CA ASN A 193 0.70 26.58 -7.05
C ASN A 193 -0.63 26.22 -7.74
N ARG A 194 -0.56 25.76 -8.99
CA ARG A 194 -1.73 25.37 -9.80
C ARG A 194 -2.56 24.23 -9.18
N ALA A 195 -1.91 23.21 -8.61
CA ALA A 195 -2.62 22.07 -8.02
C ALA A 195 -3.43 22.50 -6.80
N VAL A 196 -2.87 23.38 -5.95
CA VAL A 196 -3.55 23.94 -4.79
C VAL A 196 -4.79 24.73 -5.22
N ARG A 197 -4.65 25.62 -6.22
CA ARG A 197 -5.80 26.38 -6.76
C ARG A 197 -6.89 25.48 -7.32
N ASN A 198 -6.53 24.48 -8.14
CA ASN A 198 -7.49 23.55 -8.72
C ASN A 198 -8.27 22.80 -7.64
N ARG A 199 -7.58 22.33 -6.60
CA ARG A 199 -8.21 21.63 -5.48
C ARG A 199 -9.16 22.55 -4.71
N ALA A 200 -8.77 23.79 -4.48
CA ALA A 200 -9.62 24.80 -3.82
C ALA A 200 -10.91 25.06 -4.60
N VAL A 201 -10.82 25.20 -5.94
CA VAL A 201 -12.01 25.37 -6.80
C VAL A 201 -12.95 24.18 -6.70
N THR A 202 -12.41 22.94 -6.71
CA THR A 202 -13.24 21.74 -6.53
C THR A 202 -14.00 21.77 -5.21
N LEU A 203 -13.35 22.17 -4.11
CA LEU A 203 -13.99 22.26 -2.80
C LEU A 203 -15.02 23.39 -2.72
N PHE A 204 -14.74 24.53 -3.35
CA PHE A 204 -15.65 25.66 -3.41
C PHE A 204 -16.95 25.33 -4.14
N VAL A 205 -16.85 24.65 -5.29
CA VAL A 205 -18.01 24.20 -6.07
C VAL A 205 -18.81 23.15 -5.28
N ALA A 206 -18.14 22.17 -4.69
CA ALA A 206 -18.80 21.13 -3.90
C ALA A 206 -19.55 21.69 -2.67
N GLY A 207 -19.02 22.75 -2.04
CA GLY A 207 -19.62 23.38 -0.87
C GLY A 207 -20.85 24.25 -1.17
N LYS A 208 -21.10 24.64 -2.43
CA LYS A 208 -22.28 25.44 -2.82
C LYS A 208 -23.50 24.59 -3.20
N GLY A 209 -23.33 23.29 -3.39
CA GLY A 209 -24.39 22.37 -3.81
C GLY A 209 -24.94 21.46 -2.69
N ALA A 210 -24.54 21.69 -1.43
CA ALA A 210 -24.89 20.88 -0.26
C ALA A 210 -25.74 21.66 0.75
#